data_AF-A0A3P6FRG9-F1
#
_entry.id   AF-A0A3P6FRG9-F1
#
_cell.length_a   1.000
_cell.length_b   1.000
_cell.length_c   1.000
_cell.angle_alpha   90.00
_cell.angle_beta   90.00
_cell.angle_gamma   90.00
#
_symmetry.space_group_name_H-M   'P 1'
#
loop_
_entity.id
_entity.type
_entity.pdbx_description
1 polymer ?
#
loop_
_entity_poly.entity_id
_entity_poly.type
_entity_poly.pdbx_seq_one_letter_code
_entity_poly.pdbx_strand_id
1 'polypeptide(L)'
;MTSLNIPNLPEEILCKIIEMVGADSFYYLGGILRAGKRGYALVHEPSVLRKCNVQPMVTFAKCQICTGGQFREFFIKCVTTGNTNAIYYEGLYAALIVGPEKCIRILQPNVPNHDLSTLAVGIFNVCIGNDKEASKLFQRFVNNHYDLRSDAIVGLGADLEWRLISFGSHT
;
A
#
# COMPACT_ATOMS: atom_id res chain seq x y z
N MET A 1 -14.70 -27.60 -19.16
CA MET A 1 -13.77 -26.96 -18.21
C MET A 1 -13.89 -27.67 -16.88
N THR A 2 -12.86 -28.37 -16.44
CA THR A 2 -12.80 -28.93 -15.09
C THR A 2 -12.74 -27.79 -14.08
N SER A 3 -13.73 -27.69 -13.20
CA SER A 3 -13.72 -26.72 -12.09
C SER A 3 -12.48 -27.00 -11.23
N LEU A 4 -11.53 -26.05 -11.21
CA LEU A 4 -10.46 -26.03 -10.22
C LEU A 4 -11.12 -25.79 -8.86
N ASN A 5 -11.45 -26.86 -8.13
CA ASN A 5 -11.94 -26.75 -6.77
C ASN A 5 -10.78 -27.00 -5.81
N ILE A 6 -10.56 -26.05 -4.90
CA ILE A 6 -9.58 -26.23 -3.83
C ILE A 6 -10.06 -27.40 -2.94
N PRO A 7 -9.22 -28.42 -2.70
CA PRO A 7 -9.55 -29.54 -1.82
C PRO A 7 -10.06 -29.07 -0.46
N ASN A 8 -10.88 -29.89 0.20
CA ASN A 8 -11.55 -29.54 1.46
C ASN A 8 -10.58 -29.59 2.68
N LEU A 9 -9.47 -28.86 2.60
CA LEU A 9 -8.50 -28.63 3.68
C LEU A 9 -9.07 -27.59 4.66
N PRO A 10 -8.76 -27.64 5.98
CA PRO A 10 -9.18 -26.60 6.92
C PRO A 10 -8.82 -25.18 6.45
N GLU A 11 -9.78 -24.26 6.55
CA GLU A 11 -9.61 -22.87 6.06
C GLU A 11 -8.47 -22.16 6.74
N GLU A 12 -8.24 -22.42 8.03
CA GLU A 12 -7.15 -21.80 8.78
C GLU A 12 -5.76 -22.13 8.18
N ILE A 13 -5.57 -23.37 7.70
CA ILE A 13 -4.31 -23.79 7.06
C ILE A 13 -4.18 -23.12 5.70
N LEU A 14 -5.26 -23.11 4.91
CA LEU A 14 -5.25 -22.47 3.59
C LEU A 14 -5.01 -20.97 3.72
N CYS A 15 -5.70 -20.26 4.61
CA CYS A 15 -5.49 -18.84 4.86
C CYS A 15 -4.04 -18.54 5.23
N LYS A 16 -3.42 -19.32 6.13
CA LYS A 16 -2.00 -19.15 6.48
C LYS A 16 -1.07 -19.31 5.28
N ILE A 17 -1.30 -20.32 4.44
CA ILE A 17 -0.50 -20.53 3.21
C ILE A 17 -0.71 -19.38 2.22
N ILE A 18 -1.96 -18.99 1.98
CA ILE A 18 -2.33 -17.89 1.08
C ILE A 18 -1.72 -16.57 1.57
N GLU A 19 -1.75 -16.33 2.87
CA GLU A 19 -1.14 -15.16 3.50
C GLU A 19 0.37 -15.13 3.27
N MET A 20 1.08 -16.25 3.50
CA MET A 20 2.52 -16.33 3.25
C MET A 20 2.87 -16.09 1.78
N VAL A 21 2.15 -16.74 0.86
CA VAL A 21 2.39 -16.61 -0.58
C VAL A 21 2.01 -15.21 -1.08
N GLY A 22 0.92 -14.64 -0.57
CA GLY A 22 0.48 -13.29 -0.87
C GLY A 22 1.43 -12.23 -0.33
N ALA A 23 2.07 -12.47 0.82
CA ALA A 23 3.10 -11.61 1.38
C ALA A 23 4.38 -11.59 0.54
N ASP A 24 4.65 -12.63 -0.26
CA ASP A 24 5.72 -12.60 -1.25
C ASP A 24 5.30 -11.77 -2.49
N SER A 25 4.12 -12.07 -3.07
CA SER A 25 3.56 -11.29 -4.17
C SER A 25 2.07 -11.57 -4.41
N PHE A 26 1.29 -10.53 -4.67
CA PHE A 26 -0.08 -10.66 -5.15
C PHE A 26 -0.21 -11.60 -6.36
N TYR A 27 0.76 -11.60 -7.28
CA TYR A 27 0.64 -12.37 -8.53
C TYR A 27 0.54 -13.88 -8.30
N TYR A 28 1.06 -14.38 -7.18
CA TYR A 28 0.94 -15.80 -6.84
C TYR A 28 -0.48 -16.19 -6.38
N LEU A 29 -1.31 -15.22 -6.00
CA LEU A 29 -2.70 -15.45 -5.61
C LEU A 29 -3.63 -15.70 -6.81
N GLY A 30 -3.17 -15.42 -8.04
CA GLY A 30 -3.99 -15.51 -9.25
C GLY A 30 -4.53 -16.90 -9.55
N GLY A 31 -3.83 -17.97 -9.13
CA GLY A 31 -4.34 -19.34 -9.23
C GLY A 31 -5.51 -19.58 -8.27
N ILE A 32 -5.38 -19.14 -7.02
CA ILE A 32 -6.37 -19.31 -5.95
C ILE A 32 -7.63 -18.49 -6.23
N LEU A 33 -7.47 -17.25 -6.71
CA LEU A 33 -8.58 -16.39 -7.13
C LEU A 33 -9.45 -17.02 -8.23
N ARG A 34 -8.84 -17.83 -9.11
CA ARG A 34 -9.53 -18.53 -10.21
C ARG A 34 -10.07 -19.91 -9.81
N ALA A 35 -9.70 -20.42 -8.64
CA ALA A 35 -10.11 -21.73 -8.13
C ALA A 35 -11.53 -21.73 -7.51
N GLY A 36 -12.40 -20.84 -7.96
CA GLY A 36 -13.80 -20.74 -7.55
C GLY A 36 -14.06 -19.85 -6.33
N LYS A 37 -15.33 -19.81 -5.91
CA LYS A 37 -15.83 -18.90 -4.86
C LYS A 37 -15.08 -19.01 -3.55
N ARG A 38 -14.69 -20.23 -3.17
CA ARG A 38 -13.95 -20.49 -1.92
C ARG A 38 -12.56 -19.87 -1.95
N GLY A 39 -11.79 -20.09 -3.01
CA GLY A 39 -10.47 -19.47 -3.17
C GLY A 39 -10.55 -17.95 -3.21
N TYR A 40 -11.55 -17.42 -3.91
CA TYR A 40 -11.82 -15.99 -3.93
C TYR A 40 -12.09 -15.43 -2.53
N ALA A 41 -12.94 -16.09 -1.73
CA ALA A 41 -13.23 -15.66 -0.36
C ALA A 41 -11.97 -15.67 0.53
N LEU A 42 -11.19 -16.75 0.49
CA LEU A 42 -9.97 -16.89 1.29
C LEU A 42 -8.92 -15.81 0.97
N VAL A 43 -8.74 -15.45 -0.30
CA VAL A 43 -7.81 -14.37 -0.71
C VAL A 43 -8.28 -13.00 -0.23
N HIS A 44 -9.58 -12.84 0.00
CA HIS A 44 -10.19 -11.61 0.51
C HIS A 44 -10.34 -11.58 2.03
N GLU A 45 -9.80 -12.58 2.75
CA GLU A 45 -9.77 -12.56 4.20
C GLU A 45 -8.91 -11.38 4.72
N PRO A 46 -9.32 -10.71 5.80
CA PRO A 46 -8.60 -9.55 6.30
C PRO A 46 -7.13 -9.79 6.62
N SER A 47 -6.77 -10.99 7.11
CA SER A 47 -5.37 -11.32 7.43
C SER A 47 -4.48 -11.38 6.17
N VAL A 48 -5.02 -11.92 5.08
CA VAL A 48 -4.36 -11.99 3.76
C VAL A 48 -4.22 -10.60 3.18
N LEU A 49 -5.31 -9.83 3.10
CA LEU A 49 -5.32 -8.49 2.52
C LEU A 49 -4.33 -7.55 3.23
N ARG A 50 -4.27 -7.62 4.57
CA ARG A 50 -3.36 -6.79 5.39
C ARG A 50 -1.88 -7.05 5.08
N LYS A 51 -1.52 -8.28 4.73
CA LYS A 51 -0.12 -8.70 4.53
C LYS A 51 0.29 -8.85 3.07
N CYS A 52 -0.67 -8.85 2.15
CA CYS A 52 -0.42 -9.00 0.72
C CYS A 52 0.60 -7.97 0.21
N ASN A 53 1.63 -8.44 -0.49
CA ASN A 53 2.59 -7.57 -1.15
C ASN A 53 1.99 -7.02 -2.44
N VAL A 54 1.58 -5.75 -2.37
CA VAL A 54 0.98 -5.01 -3.48
C VAL A 54 2.00 -4.26 -4.35
N GLN A 55 3.29 -4.22 -3.97
CA GLN A 55 4.32 -3.52 -4.74
C GLN A 55 4.42 -3.98 -6.20
N PRO A 56 4.29 -5.29 -6.53
CA PRO A 56 4.28 -5.73 -7.92
C PRO A 56 3.13 -5.12 -8.73
N MET A 57 1.95 -4.89 -8.14
CA MET A 57 0.85 -4.21 -8.82
C MET A 57 1.21 -2.78 -9.18
N VAL A 58 1.83 -2.05 -8.25
CA VAL A 58 2.24 -0.65 -8.43
C VAL A 58 3.36 -0.53 -9.47
N THR A 59 4.25 -1.51 -9.51
CA THR A 59 5.44 -1.49 -10.36
C THR A 59 5.14 -1.91 -11.79
N PHE A 60 4.36 -2.99 -11.97
CA PHE A 60 4.17 -3.62 -13.29
C PHE A 60 2.78 -3.39 -13.88
N ALA A 61 1.78 -3.07 -13.05
CA ALA A 61 0.38 -2.96 -13.46
C ALA A 61 -0.29 -1.71 -12.88
N LYS A 62 0.45 -0.59 -12.81
CA LYS A 62 -0.01 0.68 -12.21
C LYS A 62 -1.37 1.13 -12.74
N CYS A 63 -1.58 1.08 -14.06
CA CYS A 63 -2.89 1.46 -14.65
C CYS A 63 -4.05 0.56 -14.19
N GLN A 64 -3.76 -0.69 -13.77
CA GLN A 64 -4.76 -1.62 -13.28
C GLN A 64 -5.18 -1.35 -11.82
N ILE A 65 -4.41 -0.57 -11.05
CA ILE A 65 -4.78 -0.14 -9.69
C ILE A 65 -5.34 1.29 -9.63
N CYS A 66 -5.33 2.01 -10.75
CA CYS A 66 -5.99 3.32 -10.90
C CYS A 66 -7.50 3.14 -11.19
N THR A 67 -8.23 4.26 -11.28
CA THR A 67 -9.66 4.27 -11.57
C THR A 67 -9.98 3.48 -12.85
N GLY A 68 -10.93 2.54 -12.76
CA GLY A 68 -11.32 1.67 -13.89
C GLY A 68 -10.41 0.48 -14.15
N GLY A 69 -9.28 0.36 -13.44
CA GLY A 69 -8.37 -0.77 -13.55
C GLY A 69 -8.90 -2.05 -12.87
N GLN A 70 -8.49 -3.22 -13.39
CA GLN A 70 -9.01 -4.51 -12.91
C GLN A 70 -8.58 -4.86 -11.47
N PHE A 71 -7.44 -4.36 -11.01
CA PHE A 71 -6.92 -4.61 -9.68
C PHE A 71 -7.38 -3.57 -8.66
N ARG A 72 -8.08 -2.51 -9.08
CA ARG A 72 -8.50 -1.41 -8.21
C ARG A 72 -9.31 -1.88 -7.03
N GLU A 73 -10.30 -2.76 -7.24
CA GLU A 73 -11.15 -3.25 -6.17
C GLU A 73 -10.35 -4.00 -5.10
N PHE A 74 -9.49 -4.93 -5.50
CA PHE A 74 -8.62 -5.67 -4.59
C PHE A 74 -7.67 -4.75 -3.84
N PHE A 75 -7.04 -3.82 -4.56
CA PHE A 75 -6.09 -2.86 -3.98
C PHE A 75 -6.76 -1.98 -2.92
N ILE A 76 -7.96 -1.47 -3.20
CA ILE A 76 -8.74 -0.70 -2.21
C ILE A 76 -9.11 -1.55 -0.99
N LYS A 77 -9.45 -2.83 -1.16
CA LYS A 77 -9.66 -3.72 0.00
C LYS A 77 -8.41 -3.89 0.85
N CYS A 78 -7.21 -3.91 0.24
CA CYS A 78 -5.96 -3.89 1.00
C CYS A 78 -5.82 -2.58 1.81
N VAL A 79 -6.13 -1.43 1.20
CA VAL A 79 -6.12 -0.12 1.87
C VAL A 79 -7.08 -0.12 3.08
N THR A 80 -8.34 -0.51 2.87
CA THR A 80 -9.36 -0.48 3.94
C THR A 80 -9.08 -1.47 5.06
N THR A 81 -8.32 -2.53 4.79
CA THR A 81 -7.94 -3.55 5.79
C THR A 81 -6.70 -3.17 6.61
N GLY A 82 -6.03 -2.06 6.24
CA GLY A 82 -4.85 -1.57 6.95
C GLY A 82 -3.53 -2.11 6.41
N ASN A 83 -3.45 -2.48 5.13
CA ASN A 83 -2.17 -2.83 4.50
C ASN A 83 -1.31 -1.57 4.37
N THR A 84 -0.20 -1.52 5.10
CA THR A 84 0.68 -0.34 5.21
C THR A 84 1.17 0.15 3.84
N ASN A 85 1.62 -0.77 2.98
CA ASN A 85 2.12 -0.44 1.65
C ASN A 85 0.98 0.05 0.73
N ALA A 86 -0.18 -0.62 0.76
CA ALA A 86 -1.32 -0.18 -0.04
C ALA A 86 -1.79 1.22 0.38
N ILE A 87 -1.87 1.50 1.68
CA ILE A 87 -2.18 2.82 2.21
C ILE A 87 -1.17 3.86 1.72
N TYR A 88 0.13 3.54 1.79
CA TYR A 88 1.19 4.43 1.33
C TYR A 88 1.01 4.81 -0.15
N TYR A 89 0.89 3.81 -1.01
CA TYR A 89 0.74 4.01 -2.45
C TYR A 89 -0.56 4.72 -2.82
N GLU A 90 -1.69 4.38 -2.18
CA GLU A 90 -2.97 5.07 -2.40
C GLU A 90 -2.90 6.54 -1.97
N GLY A 91 -2.19 6.83 -0.86
CA GLY A 91 -1.97 8.20 -0.41
C GLY A 91 -1.19 9.02 -1.43
N LEU A 92 -0.10 8.47 -1.98
CA LEU A 92 0.69 9.15 -3.02
C LEU A 92 -0.10 9.36 -4.30
N TYR A 93 -0.84 8.35 -4.75
CA TYR A 93 -1.74 8.49 -5.90
C TYR A 93 -2.79 9.59 -5.65
N ALA A 94 -3.41 9.63 -4.47
CA ALA A 94 -4.38 10.66 -4.12
C ALA A 94 -3.78 12.07 -4.03
N ALA A 95 -2.50 12.21 -3.69
CA ALA A 95 -1.80 13.50 -3.68
C ALA A 95 -1.84 14.16 -5.07
N LEU A 96 -1.70 13.37 -6.13
CA LEU A 96 -1.65 13.84 -7.51
C LEU A 96 -3.03 14.04 -8.13
N ILE A 97 -3.98 13.16 -7.80
CA ILE A 97 -5.32 13.20 -8.39
C ILE A 97 -6.23 14.22 -7.69
N VAL A 98 -6.12 14.33 -6.37
CA VAL A 98 -7.04 15.12 -5.53
C VAL A 98 -6.32 16.25 -4.83
N GLY A 99 -5.14 15.98 -4.26
CA GLY A 99 -4.34 16.97 -3.56
C GLY A 99 -3.71 16.47 -2.25
N PRO A 100 -2.75 17.23 -1.69
CA PRO A 100 -1.96 16.85 -0.53
C PRO A 100 -2.79 16.58 0.73
N GLU A 101 -3.91 17.28 0.96
CA GLU A 101 -4.77 17.05 2.12
C GLU A 101 -5.46 15.68 2.07
N LYS A 102 -5.74 15.16 0.87
CA LYS A 102 -6.30 13.81 0.75
C LYS A 102 -5.23 12.75 1.02
N CYS A 103 -4.01 12.97 0.54
CA CYS A 103 -2.85 12.16 0.86
C CYS A 103 -2.64 12.04 2.37
N ILE A 104 -2.53 13.19 3.07
CA ILE A 104 -2.33 13.25 4.52
C ILE A 104 -3.39 12.41 5.27
N ARG A 105 -4.66 12.55 4.90
CA ARG A 105 -5.76 11.79 5.52
C ARG A 105 -5.64 10.28 5.30
N ILE A 106 -5.25 9.85 4.10
CA ILE A 106 -5.07 8.42 3.79
C ILE A 106 -3.88 7.84 4.54
N LEU A 107 -2.77 8.58 4.62
CA LEU A 107 -1.53 8.12 5.23
C LEU A 107 -1.55 8.15 6.76
N GLN A 108 -2.48 8.88 7.38
CA GLN A 108 -2.54 9.06 8.83
C GLN A 108 -2.46 7.76 9.67
N PRO A 109 -3.11 6.64 9.28
CA PRO A 109 -3.03 5.38 10.04
C PRO A 109 -1.62 4.76 10.08
N ASN A 110 -0.75 5.10 9.12
CA ASN A 110 0.62 4.60 9.05
C ASN A 110 1.59 5.40 9.94
N VAL A 111 1.21 6.59 10.40
CA VAL A 111 2.07 7.49 11.18
C VAL A 111 1.96 7.17 12.68
N PRO A 112 3.08 7.07 13.42
CA PRO A 112 4.46 7.31 13.00
C PRO A 112 5.22 6.05 12.58
N ASN A 113 4.58 4.88 12.52
CA ASN A 113 5.29 3.60 12.48
C ASN A 113 5.91 3.24 11.11
N HIS A 114 5.42 3.85 10.03
CA HIS A 114 5.98 3.67 8.69
C HIS A 114 6.76 4.93 8.29
N ASP A 115 8.04 4.77 7.96
CA ASP A 115 8.98 5.84 7.65
C ASP A 115 8.53 6.66 6.44
N LEU A 116 8.30 6.05 5.28
CA LEU A 116 7.91 6.71 4.04
C LEU A 116 6.59 7.46 4.18
N SER A 117 5.60 6.87 4.88
CA SER A 117 4.34 7.57 5.14
C SER A 117 4.53 8.76 6.08
N THR A 118 5.33 8.61 7.13
CA THR A 118 5.59 9.69 8.09
C THR A 118 6.34 10.84 7.43
N LEU A 119 7.35 10.53 6.61
CA LEU A 119 8.09 11.51 5.82
C LEU A 119 7.16 12.24 4.83
N ALA A 120 6.37 11.49 4.06
CA ALA A 120 5.43 12.07 3.10
C ALA A 120 4.39 12.98 3.78
N VAL A 121 3.81 12.57 4.92
CA VAL A 121 2.84 13.39 5.66
C VAL A 121 3.51 14.66 6.21
N GLY A 122 4.76 14.57 6.70
CA GLY A 122 5.55 15.74 7.11
C GLY A 122 5.75 16.73 5.97
N ILE A 123 6.23 16.26 4.82
CA ILE A 123 6.47 17.08 3.62
C ILE A 123 5.17 17.71 3.12
N PHE A 124 4.08 16.94 2.99
CA PHE A 124 2.82 17.48 2.50
C PHE A 124 2.18 18.48 3.46
N ASN A 125 2.42 18.37 4.78
CA ASN A 125 2.02 19.42 5.72
C ASN A 125 2.78 20.73 5.48
N VAL A 126 4.06 20.69 5.09
CA VAL A 126 4.81 21.88 4.64
C VAL A 126 4.19 22.46 3.36
N CYS A 127 3.87 21.62 2.38
CA CYS A 127 3.29 22.05 1.11
C CYS A 127 1.97 22.83 1.28
N ILE A 128 1.17 22.50 2.29
CA ILE A 128 -0.10 23.19 2.59
C ILE A 128 0.04 24.31 3.64
N GLY A 129 1.25 24.66 4.05
CA GLY A 129 1.53 25.72 5.02
C GLY A 129 1.19 25.37 6.47
N ASN A 130 1.08 24.09 6.82
CA ASN A 130 0.83 23.63 8.19
C ASN A 130 2.15 23.33 8.94
N ASP A 131 2.99 24.36 9.06
CA ASP A 131 4.36 24.24 9.58
C ASP A 131 4.42 23.69 11.00
N LYS A 132 3.42 24.01 11.83
CA LYS A 132 3.32 23.54 13.21
C LYS A 132 3.16 22.01 13.27
N GLU A 133 2.30 21.45 12.42
CA GLU A 133 2.10 20.00 12.39
C GLU A 133 3.27 19.29 11.69
N ALA A 134 3.78 19.87 10.60
CA ALA A 134 4.98 19.39 9.93
C ALA A 134 6.17 19.26 10.91
N SER A 135 6.42 20.29 11.72
CA SER A 135 7.49 20.29 12.73
C SER A 135 7.35 19.15 13.75
N LYS A 136 6.13 18.89 14.24
CA LYS A 136 5.87 17.76 15.15
C LYS A 136 6.11 16.42 14.46
N LEU A 137 5.71 16.29 13.20
CA LEU A 137 5.86 15.07 12.43
C LEU A 137 7.33 14.77 12.16
N PHE A 138 8.14 15.77 11.80
CA PHE A 138 9.58 15.59 11.65
C PHE A 138 10.28 15.23 12.96
N GLN A 139 9.87 15.80 14.09
CA GLN A 139 10.38 15.37 15.39
C GLN A 139 10.00 13.90 15.70
N ARG A 140 8.76 13.51 15.40
CA ARG A 140 8.33 12.11 15.54
C ARG A 140 9.10 11.20 14.60
N PHE A 141 9.37 11.63 13.37
CA PHE A 141 10.15 10.88 12.41
C PHE A 141 11.55 10.58 12.95
N VAL A 142 12.27 11.59 13.43
CA VAL A 142 13.60 11.44 14.03
C VAL A 142 13.58 10.49 15.22
N ASN A 143 12.54 10.56 16.06
CA ASN A 143 12.43 9.71 17.25
C ASN A 143 12.13 8.24 16.93
N ASN A 144 11.57 7.92 15.77
CA ASN A 144 11.12 6.55 15.42
C ASN A 144 11.95 5.90 14.31
N HIS A 145 12.59 6.70 13.46
CA HIS A 145 13.22 6.22 12.22
C HIS A 145 14.68 6.68 12.14
N TYR A 146 14.94 7.76 11.38
CA TYR A 146 16.28 8.20 11.01
C TYR A 146 16.49 9.67 11.34
N ASP A 147 17.74 10.04 11.60
CA ASP A 147 18.14 11.46 11.66
C ASP A 147 17.91 12.13 10.30
N LEU A 148 17.40 13.37 10.30
CA LEU A 148 17.11 14.15 9.08
C LEU A 148 18.38 14.57 8.30
N ARG A 149 19.57 14.31 8.83
CA ARG A 149 20.87 14.57 8.19
C ARG A 149 21.57 13.29 7.74
N SER A 150 20.92 12.12 7.90
CA SER A 150 21.51 10.83 7.53
C SER A 150 21.35 10.52 6.05
N ASP A 151 22.25 9.72 5.47
CA ASP A 151 22.10 9.26 4.07
C ASP A 151 20.81 8.47 3.84
N ALA A 152 20.26 7.84 4.89
CA ALA A 152 18.97 7.15 4.82
C ALA A 152 17.83 8.09 4.41
N ILE A 153 17.82 9.36 4.87
CA ILE A 153 16.76 10.30 4.47
C ILE A 153 16.84 10.64 2.99
N VAL A 154 18.05 10.69 2.42
CA VAL A 154 18.27 10.95 0.99
C VAL A 154 17.68 9.81 0.17
N GLY A 155 17.90 8.56 0.60
CA GLY A 155 17.30 7.38 -0.03
C GLY A 155 15.76 7.37 0.02
N LEU A 156 15.18 7.68 1.19
CA LEU A 156 13.73 7.76 1.35
C LEU A 156 13.12 8.91 0.52
N GLY A 157 13.80 10.06 0.46
CA GLY A 157 13.41 11.19 -0.38
C GLY A 157 13.41 10.83 -1.86
N ALA A 158 14.45 10.15 -2.33
CA ALA A 158 14.55 9.68 -3.72
C ALA A 158 13.46 8.66 -4.08
N ASP A 159 13.13 7.70 -3.19
CA ASP A 159 12.01 6.78 -3.44
C ASP A 159 10.68 7.55 -3.50
N LEU A 160 10.42 8.45 -2.56
CA LEU A 160 9.20 9.27 -2.55
C LEU A 160 9.05 10.09 -3.84
N GLU A 161 10.12 10.77 -4.26
CA GLU A 161 10.16 11.53 -5.52
C GLU A 161 9.87 10.63 -6.71
N TRP A 162 10.58 9.49 -6.81
CA TRP A 162 10.38 8.53 -7.89
C TRP A 162 8.95 8.00 -7.95
N ARG A 163 8.33 7.72 -6.79
CA ARG A 163 6.94 7.24 -6.72
C ARG A 163 5.96 8.31 -7.19
N LEU A 164 6.15 9.56 -6.77
CA LEU A 164 5.30 10.67 -7.22
C LEU A 164 5.41 10.90 -8.73
N ILE A 165 6.64 10.91 -9.28
CA ILE A 165 6.87 11.00 -10.73
C ILE A 165 6.20 9.83 -11.46
N SER A 166 6.38 8.61 -10.94
CA SER A 166 5.78 7.41 -11.54
C SER A 166 4.27 7.52 -11.56
N PHE A 167 3.60 7.91 -10.47
CA PHE A 167 2.14 8.07 -10.51
C PHE A 167 1.69 9.20 -11.45
N GLY A 168 2.45 10.28 -11.60
CA GLY A 168 2.12 11.42 -12.47
C GLY A 168 2.37 11.18 -13.97
N SER A 169 3.17 10.18 -14.35
CA SER A 169 3.54 9.96 -15.77
C SER A 169 2.40 9.45 -16.66
N HIS A 170 1.21 9.17 -16.12
CA HIS A 170 0.05 8.65 -16.87
C HIS A 170 -1.29 9.30 -16.47
N THR A 171 -1.24 10.45 -15.77
CA THR A 171 -2.43 11.29 -15.54
C THR A 171 -2.67 12.24 -16.71
#